data_AF-A0A931HZ89-F1
#
_entry.id   AF-A0A931HZ89-F1
#
_cell.length_a   1.000
_cell.length_b   1.000
_cell.length_c   1.000
_cell.angle_alpha   90.00
_cell.angle_beta   90.00
_cell.angle_gamma   90.00
#
_symmetry.space_group_name_H-M   'P 1'
#
loop_
_entity.id
_entity.type
_entity.pdbx_description
1 polymer ?
#
loop_
_entity_poly.entity_id
_entity_poly.type
_entity_poly.pdbx_seq_one_letter_code
_entity_poly.pdbx_strand_id
1 'polypeptide(L)'
;MPERRNVPGDRVSNGQASRKRGAVMTIRCDEIPDRASDWIDAEGRRRDRLALALHLAICSDCRGYVRGLKQTRRLVAAALRRPVDPALHQRLGLSPAEDEEPRP
;
A
#
# COMPACT_ATOMS: atom_id res chain seq x y z
N MET A 1 -5.32 -6.53 -44.69
CA MET A 1 -5.52 -5.22 -44.04
C MET A 1 -5.51 -5.45 -42.52
N PRO A 2 -4.43 -5.18 -41.77
CA PRO A 2 -4.42 -5.31 -40.31
C PRO A 2 -4.86 -4.00 -39.63
N GLU A 3 -5.97 -4.05 -38.90
CA GLU A 3 -6.47 -2.93 -38.11
C GLU A 3 -5.73 -2.84 -36.78
N ARG A 4 -5.03 -1.72 -36.56
CA ARG A 4 -4.43 -1.34 -35.28
C ARG A 4 -5.53 -0.78 -34.36
N ARG A 5 -5.70 -1.34 -33.17
CA ARG A 5 -6.50 -0.71 -32.09
C ARG A 5 -5.88 -1.09 -30.75
N ASN A 6 -4.92 -0.28 -30.30
CA ASN A 6 -5.05 0.74 -29.24
C ASN A 6 -5.07 0.10 -27.84
N VAL A 7 -3.90 0.11 -27.20
CA VAL A 7 -3.65 -0.30 -25.81
C VAL A 7 -4.02 0.89 -24.91
N PRO A 8 -4.94 0.75 -23.95
CA PRO A 8 -5.19 1.78 -22.96
C PRO A 8 -3.97 1.88 -22.04
N GLY A 9 -3.26 3.00 -22.18
CA GLY A 9 -2.09 3.36 -21.39
C GLY A 9 -2.39 3.49 -19.89
N ASP A 10 -1.35 3.18 -19.14
CA ASP A 10 -1.21 3.28 -17.71
C ASP A 10 -1.68 4.64 -17.17
N ARG A 11 -2.76 4.63 -16.38
CA ARG A 11 -2.98 5.69 -15.40
C ARG A 11 -2.28 5.30 -14.11
N VAL A 12 -0.99 5.60 -14.05
CA VAL A 12 -0.26 5.70 -12.78
C VAL A 12 -0.76 6.95 -12.07
N SER A 13 -1.72 6.76 -11.16
CA SER A 13 -2.17 7.81 -10.24
C SER A 13 -1.08 8.09 -9.21
N ASN A 14 -0.18 9.01 -9.56
CA ASN A 14 0.77 9.63 -8.66
C ASN A 14 0.08 10.74 -7.85
N GLY A 15 0.33 10.80 -6.54
CA GLY A 15 0.14 12.01 -5.74
C GLY A 15 -1.17 12.15 -4.98
N GLN A 16 -1.37 11.35 -3.94
CA GLN A 16 -2.24 11.76 -2.82
C GLN A 16 -1.43 11.97 -1.54
N ALA A 17 -0.58 13.01 -1.58
CA ALA A 17 -0.09 13.66 -0.36
C ALA A 17 -1.18 14.59 0.20
N SER A 18 -2.31 14.03 0.64
CA SER A 18 -3.40 14.80 1.24
C SER A 18 -3.12 14.99 2.72
N ARG A 19 -2.41 16.07 3.04
CA ARG A 19 -2.16 16.51 4.43
C ARG A 19 -3.49 16.90 5.10
N LYS A 20 -4.23 15.96 5.67
CA LYS A 20 -5.30 16.27 6.64
C LYS A 20 -4.73 16.25 8.06
N ARG A 21 -4.43 17.46 8.55
CA ARG A 21 -4.02 17.76 9.92
C ARG A 21 -5.17 17.49 10.89
N GLY A 22 -4.87 16.66 11.90
CA GLY A 22 -5.42 16.60 13.26
C GLY A 22 -6.88 16.99 13.52
N ALA A 23 -7.71 15.98 13.74
CA ALA A 23 -8.84 16.02 14.67
C ALA A 23 -8.83 14.69 15.45
N VAL A 24 -8.14 14.66 16.57
CA VAL A 24 -8.16 13.53 17.50
C VAL A 24 -9.25 13.81 18.52
N MET A 25 -10.38 13.10 18.41
CA MET A 25 -11.23 12.62 19.52
C MET A 25 -12.62 12.23 18.97
N THR A 26 -12.68 11.30 18.01
CA THR A 26 -13.78 10.34 17.72
C THR A 26 -13.58 9.83 16.30
N ILE A 27 -12.76 8.79 16.15
CA ILE A 27 -12.73 8.06 14.89
C ILE A 27 -14.05 7.31 14.79
N ARG A 28 -14.81 7.59 13.74
CA ARG A 28 -16.02 6.87 13.41
C ARG A 28 -15.68 5.69 12.50
N CYS A 29 -16.51 4.64 12.51
CA CYS A 29 -16.26 3.42 11.74
C CYS A 29 -16.17 3.67 10.22
N ASP A 30 -16.86 4.69 9.71
CA ASP A 30 -16.87 5.13 8.32
C ASP A 30 -15.51 5.72 7.86
N GLU A 31 -14.73 6.29 8.79
CA GLU A 31 -13.39 6.84 8.48
C GLU A 31 -12.27 5.79 8.57
N ILE A 32 -12.58 4.57 9.03
CA ILE A 32 -11.59 3.50 9.20
C ILE A 32 -11.00 3.05 7.87
N PRO A 33 -11.77 2.83 6.78
CA PRO A 33 -11.20 2.39 5.51
C PRO A 33 -10.15 3.35 4.95
N ASP A 34 -10.41 4.66 5.06
CA ASP A 34 -9.50 5.71 4.57
C ASP A 34 -8.20 5.77 5.37
N ARG A 35 -8.28 5.63 6.70
CA ARG A 35 -7.11 5.70 7.60
C ARG A 35 -6.40 4.35 7.79
N ALA A 36 -7.03 3.24 7.43
CA ALA A 36 -6.48 1.90 7.62
C ALA A 36 -5.24 1.66 6.75
N SER A 37 -5.22 2.20 5.53
CA SER A 37 -4.07 2.10 4.62
C SER A 37 -2.85 2.80 5.21
N ASP A 38 -2.98 4.08 5.60
CA ASP A 38 -1.90 4.85 6.24
C ASP A 38 -1.38 4.18 7.52
N TRP A 39 -2.28 3.54 8.29
CA TRP A 39 -1.91 2.82 9.50
C TRP A 39 -1.15 1.53 9.21
N ILE A 40 -1.54 0.77 8.16
CA ILE A 40 -0.85 -0.43 7.72
C ILE A 40 0.53 -0.07 7.17
N ASP A 41 0.61 0.96 6.35
CA ASP A 41 1.86 1.39 5.72
C ASP A 41 2.78 2.15 6.69
N ALA A 42 2.31 2.38 7.93
CA ALA A 42 3.01 3.12 8.96
C ALA A 42 3.33 4.58 8.53
N GLU A 43 2.60 5.14 7.57
CA GLU A 43 2.81 6.49 7.03
C GLU A 43 2.00 7.58 7.78
N GLY A 44 1.44 7.26 8.94
CA GLY A 44 0.62 8.18 9.76
C GLY A 44 1.33 8.80 10.97
N ARG A 45 0.85 9.96 11.45
CA ARG A 45 1.29 10.57 12.72
C ARG A 45 1.00 9.64 13.89
N ARG A 46 1.89 9.58 14.89
CA ARG A 46 1.76 8.69 16.08
C ARG A 46 0.41 8.86 16.82
N ARG A 47 -0.16 10.07 16.81
CA ARG A 47 -1.48 10.36 17.42
C ARG A 47 -2.63 9.64 16.71
N ASP A 48 -2.58 9.58 15.38
CA ASP A 48 -3.62 8.93 14.58
C ASP A 48 -3.59 7.41 14.79
N ARG A 49 -2.37 6.85 14.97
CA ARG A 49 -2.21 5.43 15.35
C ARG A 49 -2.81 5.12 16.72
N LEU A 50 -2.65 6.02 17.69
CA LEU A 50 -3.22 5.83 19.03
C LEU A 50 -4.74 5.91 19.00
N ALA A 51 -5.31 6.89 18.29
CA ALA A 51 -6.75 7.03 18.14
C ALA A 51 -7.39 5.80 17.46
N LEU A 52 -6.74 5.27 16.41
CA LEU A 52 -7.21 4.07 15.73
C LEU A 52 -7.07 2.83 16.61
N ALA A 53 -5.96 2.69 17.35
CA ALA A 53 -5.76 1.59 18.30
C ALA A 53 -6.82 1.57 19.40
N LEU A 54 -7.20 2.75 19.92
CA LEU A 54 -8.28 2.89 20.89
C LEU A 54 -9.63 2.49 20.29
N HIS A 55 -9.92 2.91 19.06
CA HIS A 55 -11.16 2.52 18.37
C HIS A 55 -11.21 0.99 18.13
N LEU A 56 -10.11 0.38 17.69
CA LEU A 56 -9.96 -1.08 17.51
C LEU A 56 -10.06 -1.86 18.83
N ALA A 57 -9.78 -1.22 19.97
CA ALA A 57 -9.96 -1.83 21.28
C ALA A 57 -11.45 -2.00 21.63
N ILE A 58 -12.31 -1.07 21.18
CA ILE A 58 -13.72 -0.99 21.54
C ILE A 58 -14.63 -1.61 20.46
N CYS A 59 -14.31 -1.46 19.18
CA CYS A 59 -15.14 -1.94 18.07
C CYS A 59 -14.62 -3.27 17.50
N SER A 60 -15.43 -4.34 17.60
CA SER A 60 -15.13 -5.66 17.05
C SER A 60 -15.11 -5.70 15.52
N ASP A 61 -15.98 -4.95 14.87
CA ASP A 61 -16.14 -4.99 13.41
C ASP A 61 -14.92 -4.38 12.72
N CYS A 62 -14.50 -3.21 13.20
CA CYS A 62 -13.28 -2.55 12.75
C CYS A 62 -12.04 -3.40 13.03
N ARG A 63 -12.03 -4.18 14.12
CA ARG A 63 -10.96 -5.14 14.41
C ARG A 63 -10.92 -6.29 13.39
N GLY A 64 -12.09 -6.82 13.01
CA GLY A 64 -12.21 -7.82 11.96
C GLY A 64 -11.72 -7.30 10.61
N TYR A 65 -12.17 -6.11 10.22
CA TYR A 65 -11.75 -5.44 8.99
C TYR A 65 -10.23 -5.27 8.91
N VAL A 66 -9.61 -4.66 9.92
CA VAL A 66 -8.16 -4.42 9.95
C VAL A 66 -7.37 -5.73 10.00
N ARG A 67 -7.87 -6.76 10.68
CA ARG A 67 -7.26 -8.09 10.69
C ARG A 67 -7.27 -8.70 9.28
N GLY A 68 -8.38 -8.61 8.56
CA GLY A 68 -8.48 -9.06 7.17
C GLY A 68 -7.49 -8.34 6.27
N LEU A 69 -7.39 -7.02 6.41
CA LEU A 69 -6.48 -6.19 5.63
C LEU A 69 -5.00 -6.57 5.87
N LYS A 70 -4.61 -6.83 7.13
CA LYS A 70 -3.27 -7.37 7.46
C LYS A 70 -3.02 -8.75 6.85
N GLN A 71 -4.04 -9.61 6.83
CA GLN A 71 -3.92 -10.95 6.24
C GLN A 71 -3.71 -10.85 4.73
N THR A 72 -4.48 -10.01 4.04
CA THR A 72 -4.29 -9.74 2.61
C THR A 72 -2.88 -9.24 2.32
N ARG A 73 -2.37 -8.26 3.07
CA ARG A 73 -0.98 -7.78 2.92
C ARG A 73 0.04 -8.90 3.12
N ARG A 74 -0.16 -9.76 4.12
CA ARG A 74 0.74 -10.88 4.40
C ARG A 74 0.73 -11.90 3.26
N LEU A 75 -0.43 -12.22 2.71
CA LEU A 75 -0.59 -13.13 1.57
C LEU A 75 0.05 -12.56 0.31
N VAL A 76 -0.21 -11.28 0.00
CA VAL A 76 0.41 -10.60 -1.14
C VAL A 76 1.93 -10.55 -0.98
N ALA A 77 2.44 -10.18 0.20
CA ALA A 77 3.88 -10.19 0.46
C ALA A 77 4.49 -11.60 0.34
N ALA A 78 3.78 -12.65 0.75
CA ALA A 78 4.24 -14.02 0.58
C ALA A 78 4.25 -14.44 -0.90
N ALA A 79 3.23 -14.06 -1.68
CA ALA A 79 3.16 -14.34 -3.11
C ALA A 79 4.25 -13.61 -3.91
N LEU A 80 4.54 -12.35 -3.56
CA LEU A 80 5.56 -11.52 -4.22
C LEU A 80 6.99 -11.86 -3.82
N ARG A 81 7.20 -12.62 -2.74
CA ARG A 81 8.54 -13.14 -2.37
C ARG A 81 9.03 -14.26 -3.28
N ARG A 82 8.21 -14.74 -4.22
CA ARG A 82 8.67 -15.67 -5.23
C ARG A 82 9.70 -14.95 -6.10
N PRO A 83 10.92 -15.49 -6.27
CA PRO A 83 11.91 -14.89 -7.15
C PRO A 83 11.31 -14.79 -8.56
N VAL A 84 11.35 -13.57 -9.10
CA VAL A 84 10.88 -13.30 -10.46
C VAL A 84 11.89 -13.92 -11.42
N ASP A 85 11.39 -14.60 -12.45
CA ASP A 85 12.23 -15.25 -13.45
C ASP A 85 13.16 -14.21 -14.12
N PRO A 86 14.49 -14.41 -14.11
CA PRO A 86 15.43 -13.48 -14.73
C PRO A 86 15.18 -13.29 -16.24
N ALA A 87 14.62 -14.29 -16.94
CA ALA A 87 14.22 -14.16 -18.34
C ALA A 87 13.02 -13.20 -18.50
N LEU A 88 12.14 -13.11 -17.50
CA LEU A 88 11.05 -12.13 -17.48
C LEU A 88 11.60 -10.71 -17.30
N HIS A 89 12.58 -10.51 -16.42
CA HIS A 89 13.27 -9.22 -16.25
C HIS A 89 13.88 -8.72 -17.57
N GLN A 90 14.55 -9.61 -18.30
CA GLN A 90 15.16 -9.30 -19.58
C GLN A 90 14.13 -8.94 -20.66
N ARG A 91 12.99 -9.66 -20.70
CA ARG A 91 11.88 -9.37 -21.64
C ARG A 91 11.14 -8.06 -21.32
N LEU A 92 11.11 -7.66 -20.05
CA LEU A 92 10.52 -6.40 -19.59
C LEU A 92 11.49 -5.22 -19.67
N GLY A 93 12.77 -5.45 -20.00
CA GLY A 93 13.80 -4.40 -20.03
C GLY A 93 14.15 -3.85 -18.63
N LEU A 94 13.78 -4.58 -17.57
CA LEU A 94 14.04 -4.22 -16.17
C LEU A 94 15.36 -4.84 -15.70
N SER A 95 16.44 -4.58 -16.44
CA SER A 95 17.78 -4.95 -16.00
C SER A 95 18.07 -4.29 -14.66
N PRO A 96 18.73 -4.97 -13.70
CA PRO A 96 19.25 -4.27 -12.53
C PRO A 96 20.18 -3.17 -13.05
N ALA A 97 19.89 -1.92 -12.68
CA ALA A 97 20.88 -0.88 -12.76
C ALA A 97 22.04 -1.33 -11.87
N GLU A 98 23.12 -1.78 -12.50
CA GLU A 98 24.42 -1.96 -11.88
C GLU A 98 24.98 -0.56 -11.59
N ASP A 99 24.45 0.13 -10.57
CA ASP A 99 24.96 1.43 -10.15
C ASP A 99 24.82 1.59 -8.62
N GLU A 100 25.55 0.77 -7.85
CA GLU A 100 26.18 1.25 -6.61
C GLU A 100 27.47 0.44 -6.38
N GLU A 101 28.45 0.75 -7.22
CA GLU A 101 29.87 0.48 -6.97
C GLU A 101 30.25 1.10 -5.61
N PRO A 102 30.89 0.35 -4.67
CA PRO A 102 31.32 0.90 -3.40
C PRO A 102 32.36 2.00 -3.63
N ARG A 103 32.00 3.26 -3.35
CA ARG A 103 32.96 4.38 -3.35
C ARG A 103 33.99 4.19 -2.21
N PRO A 104 35.30 4.35 -2.50
CA PRO A 104 36.38 4.23 -1.53
C PRO A 104 36.38 5.33 -0.47
#